data_AF-T0YII2-F1
#
_entry.id   AF-T0YII2-F1
#
_cell.length_a   1.000
_cell.length_b   1.000
_cell.length_c   1.000
_cell.angle_alpha   90.00
_cell.angle_beta   90.00
_cell.angle_gamma   90.00
#
_symmetry.space_group_name_H-M   'P 1'
#
loop_
_entity.id
_entity.type
_entity.pdbx_description
1 polymer ?
#
loop_
_entity_poly.entity_id
_entity_poly.type
_entity_poly.pdbx_seq_one_letter_code
_entity_poly.pdbx_strand_id
1 'polypeptide(L)'
;MVDLIEYAVVGGILYGVFFSLIGIGLNLVFGVMRIINLAHGQFIMLGGFGAFVLVRYAHLNPLAGIPLAIIGAMVIGWPLYYAVVPRLQA
;
A
#
# COMPACT_ATOMS: atom_id res chain seq x y z
N MET A 1 -30.75 -0.69 -16.79
CA MET A 1 -29.63 -1.18 -17.63
C MET A 1 -28.51 -0.14 -17.71
N VAL A 2 -28.83 1.13 -17.98
CA VAL A 2 -27.84 2.23 -18.00
C VAL A 2 -27.12 2.37 -16.65
N ASP A 3 -27.83 2.27 -15.52
CA ASP A 3 -27.24 2.39 -14.18
C ASP A 3 -26.19 1.30 -13.88
N LEU A 4 -26.37 0.09 -14.44
CA LEU A 4 -25.43 -1.01 -14.28
C LEU A 4 -24.13 -0.75 -15.04
N ILE A 5 -24.23 -0.16 -16.23
CA ILE A 5 -23.08 0.20 -17.06
C ILE A 5 -22.30 1.33 -16.38
N GLU A 6 -22.99 2.34 -15.85
CA GLU A 6 -22.35 3.44 -15.10
C GLU A 6 -21.56 2.90 -13.90
N TYR A 7 -22.18 2.07 -13.07
CA TYR A 7 -21.52 1.44 -11.93
C TYR A 7 -20.30 0.61 -12.34
N ALA A 8 -20.42 -0.19 -13.40
CA ALA A 8 -19.34 -1.04 -13.89
C ALA A 8 -18.16 -0.23 -14.43
N VAL A 9 -18.42 0.86 -15.17
CA VAL A 9 -17.36 1.72 -15.72
C VAL A 9 -16.65 2.48 -14.59
N VAL A 10 -17.39 3.12 -13.70
CA VAL A 10 -16.81 3.87 -12.58
C VAL A 10 -16.04 2.92 -11.65
N GLY A 11 -16.65 1.80 -11.27
CA GLY A 11 -16.00 0.78 -10.45
C GLY A 11 -14.76 0.20 -11.13
N GLY A 12 -14.83 -0.13 -12.42
CA GLY A 12 -13.71 -0.64 -13.20
C GLY A 12 -12.53 0.32 -13.25
N ILE A 13 -12.79 1.63 -13.44
CA ILE A 13 -11.75 2.66 -13.40
C ILE A 13 -11.15 2.77 -11.99
N LEU A 14 -11.97 2.81 -10.95
CA LEU A 14 -11.48 2.91 -9.56
C LEU A 14 -10.60 1.71 -9.18
N TYR A 15 -11.03 0.48 -9.48
CA TYR A 15 -10.22 -0.71 -9.26
C TYR A 15 -8.98 -0.72 -10.15
N GLY A 16 -9.08 -0.31 -11.41
CA GLY A 16 -7.96 -0.20 -12.33
C GLY A 16 -6.88 0.74 -11.80
N VAL A 17 -7.25 1.93 -11.33
CA VAL A 17 -6.34 2.90 -10.71
C VAL A 17 -5.75 2.32 -9.42
N PHE A 18 -6.56 1.69 -8.57
CA PHE A 18 -6.10 1.07 -7.32
C PHE A 18 -5.03 -0.01 -7.55
N PHE A 19 -5.29 -0.97 -8.43
CA PHE A 19 -4.31 -2.03 -8.76
C PHE A 19 -3.11 -1.49 -9.53
N SER A 20 -3.28 -0.47 -10.37
CA SER A 20 -2.18 0.18 -11.06
C SER A 20 -1.23 0.89 -10.10
N LEU A 21 -1.76 1.60 -9.09
CA LEU A 21 -0.96 2.24 -8.05
C LEU A 21 -0.14 1.21 -7.25
N ILE A 22 -0.74 0.06 -6.94
CA ILE A 22 -0.04 -1.07 -6.30
C ILE A 22 1.13 -1.54 -7.17
N GLY A 23 0.89 -1.77 -8.47
CA GLY A 23 1.92 -2.21 -9.41
C GLY A 23 3.05 -1.17 -9.62
N ILE A 24 2.70 0.11 -9.70
CA ILE A 24 3.68 1.21 -9.81
C ILE A 24 4.57 1.26 -8.57
N GLY A 25 4.01 1.06 -7.38
CA GLY A 25 4.79 0.99 -6.13
C GLY A 25 5.83 -0.13 -6.16
N LEU A 26 5.43 -1.33 -6.62
CA LEU A 26 6.36 -2.44 -6.83
C LEU A 26 7.48 -2.06 -7.81
N ASN A 27 7.11 -1.53 -8.98
CA ASN A 27 8.07 -1.11 -10.00
C ASN A 27 9.06 -0.06 -9.50
N LEU A 28 8.60 0.94 -8.73
CA LEU A 28 9.45 1.97 -8.15
C LEU A 28 10.49 1.37 -7.19
N VAL A 29 10.05 0.48 -6.29
CA VAL A 29 10.92 -0.19 -5.32
C VAL A 29 11.98 -1.04 -6.03
N PHE A 30 11.56 -1.80 -7.04
CA PHE A 30 12.46 -2.57 -7.89
C PHE A 30 13.45 -1.71 -8.68
N GLY A 31 12.98 -0.61 -9.26
CA GLY A 31 13.80 0.29 -10.07
C GLY A 31 14.97 0.89 -9.30
N VAL A 32 14.79 1.13 -8.00
CA VAL A 32 15.84 1.66 -7.12
C VAL A 32 16.71 0.54 -6.54
N MET A 33 16.12 -0.54 -6.01
CA MET A 33 16.89 -1.54 -5.24
C MET A 33 17.46 -2.69 -6.07
N ARG A 34 16.91 -2.96 -7.27
CA ARG A 34 17.24 -4.11 -8.13
C ARG A 34 17.15 -5.48 -7.46
N ILE A 35 16.34 -5.62 -6.41
CA ILE A 35 16.11 -6.87 -5.66
C ILE A 35 14.62 -7.23 -5.66
N ILE A 36 14.31 -8.52 -5.78
CA ILE A 36 12.95 -9.06 -5.68
C ILE A 36 12.41 -8.98 -4.25
N ASN A 37 11.38 -8.16 -4.05
CA ASN A 37 10.66 -8.07 -2.78
C ASN A 37 9.47 -9.04 -2.78
N LEU A 38 9.68 -10.25 -2.24
CA LEU A 38 8.61 -11.26 -2.09
C LEU A 38 7.57 -10.86 -1.04
N ALA A 39 7.92 -9.98 -0.10
CA ALA A 39 7.04 -9.54 0.98
C ALA A 39 6.12 -8.37 0.58
N HIS A 40 6.17 -7.90 -0.66
CA HIS A 40 5.40 -6.74 -1.11
C HIS A 40 3.90 -6.84 -0.77
N GLY A 41 3.29 -7.99 -1.03
CA GLY A 41 1.88 -8.25 -0.68
C GLY A 41 1.61 -8.15 0.82
N GLN A 42 2.54 -8.62 1.66
CA GLN A 42 2.42 -8.53 3.11
C GLN A 42 2.51 -7.08 3.59
N PHE A 43 3.37 -6.26 3.00
CA PHE A 43 3.45 -4.82 3.32
C PHE A 43 2.18 -4.06 2.93
N ILE A 44 1.58 -4.37 1.77
CA ILE A 44 0.29 -3.79 1.37
C ILE A 44 -0.77 -4.13 2.41
N MET A 45 -0.87 -5.41 2.81
CA MET A 45 -1.82 -5.86 3.81
C MET A 45 -1.59 -5.18 5.16
N LEU A 46 -0.33 -5.02 5.57
CA LEU A 46 0.03 -4.40 6.85
C LEU A 46 -0.36 -2.90 6.87
N GLY A 47 -0.15 -2.18 5.77
CA GLY A 47 -0.59 -0.79 5.62
C GLY A 47 -2.12 -0.66 5.64
N GLY A 48 -2.81 -1.48 4.86
CA GLY A 48 -4.29 -1.48 4.80
C GLY A 48 -4.94 -1.87 6.12
N PHE A 49 -4.44 -2.92 6.77
CA PHE A 49 -4.92 -3.35 8.08
C PHE A 49 -4.56 -2.34 9.17
N GLY A 50 -3.40 -1.68 9.09
CA GLY A 50 -3.05 -0.57 9.96
C GLY A 50 -4.06 0.58 9.88
N ALA A 51 -4.43 0.99 8.67
CA ALA A 51 -5.48 1.99 8.46
C ALA A 51 -6.84 1.52 8.99
N PHE A 52 -7.21 0.25 8.76
CA PHE A 52 -8.44 -0.34 9.32
C PHE A 52 -8.44 -0.29 10.85
N VAL A 53 -7.34 -0.65 11.52
CA VAL A 53 -7.24 -0.64 12.98
C VAL A 53 -7.40 0.78 13.53
N LEU A 54 -6.77 1.76 12.89
CA LEU A 54 -6.90 3.17 13.26
C LEU A 54 -8.36 3.65 13.15
N VAL A 55 -9.06 3.29 12.08
CA VAL A 55 -10.46 3.67 11.91
C VAL A 55 -11.37 2.94 12.89
N ARG A 56 -11.17 1.62 13.06
CA ARG A 56 -12.08 0.77 13.83
C ARG A 56 -11.92 0.90 15.33
N TYR A 57 -10.67 0.96 15.81
CA TYR A 57 -10.36 0.90 17.24
C TYR A 57 -9.92 2.24 17.82
N ALA A 58 -9.24 3.09 17.05
CA ALA A 58 -8.91 4.45 17.48
C ALA A 58 -10.00 5.47 17.13
N HIS A 59 -11.12 5.01 16.55
CA HIS A 59 -12.28 5.83 16.15
C HIS A 59 -11.91 7.01 15.25
N LEU A 60 -10.83 6.87 14.47
CA LEU A 60 -10.38 7.90 13.54
C LEU A 60 -11.24 7.89 12.28
N ASN A 61 -11.46 9.09 11.74
CA ASN A 61 -11.97 9.25 10.37
C ASN A 61 -10.99 8.57 9.38
N PRO A 62 -11.47 7.84 8.35
CA PRO A 62 -10.64 7.29 7.27
C PRO A 62 -9.62 8.27 6.67
N LEU A 63 -10.00 9.53 6.44
CA LEU A 63 -9.12 10.58 5.92
C LEU A 63 -7.94 10.89 6.87
N ALA A 64 -8.10 10.70 8.18
CA ALA A 64 -7.03 10.85 9.15
C ALA A 64 -6.25 9.53 9.36
N GLY A 65 -6.95 8.39 9.30
CA GLY A 65 -6.36 7.06 9.46
C GLY A 65 -5.36 6.71 8.35
N ILE A 66 -5.63 7.10 7.09
CA ILE A 66 -4.74 6.85 5.96
C ILE A 66 -3.35 7.48 6.14
N PRO A 67 -3.20 8.81 6.34
CA PRO A 67 -1.88 9.42 6.50
C PRO A 67 -1.16 8.91 7.76
N LEU A 68 -1.87 8.62 8.85
CA LEU A 68 -1.26 8.02 10.03
C LEU A 68 -0.74 6.60 9.77
N ALA A 69 -1.47 5.78 9.01
CA ALA A 69 -1.00 4.46 8.59
C ALA A 69 0.24 4.55 7.68
N ILE A 70 0.30 5.54 6.78
CA ILE A 70 1.48 5.81 5.95
C ILE A 70 2.68 6.16 6.83
N ILE A 71 2.50 7.08 7.78
CA ILE A 71 3.57 7.45 8.72
C ILE A 71 4.04 6.24 9.52
N GLY A 72 3.11 5.42 10.03
CA GLY A 72 3.45 4.18 10.74
C GLY A 72 4.23 3.20 9.86
N ALA A 73 3.82 3.01 8.61
CA ALA A 73 4.53 2.17 7.65
C ALA A 73 5.94 2.71 7.33
N MET A 74 6.12 4.03 7.26
CA MET A 74 7.46 4.64 7.10
C MET A 74 8.34 4.41 8.32
N VAL A 75 7.80 4.59 9.52
CA VAL A 75 8.52 4.39 10.79
C VAL A 75 8.98 2.94 10.95
N ILE A 76 8.18 1.97 10.48
CA ILE A 76 8.54 0.54 10.51
C ILE A 76 9.46 0.16 9.35
N GLY A 77 9.17 0.65 8.14
CA GLY A 77 9.88 0.30 6.92
C GLY A 77 11.30 0.87 6.87
N TRP A 78 11.53 2.05 7.45
CA TRP A 78 12.84 2.69 7.45
C TRP A 78 13.91 1.87 8.22
N PRO A 79 13.72 1.47 9.49
CA PRO A 79 14.63 0.56 10.17
C PRO A 79 14.79 -0.78 9.45
N LEU A 80 13.70 -1.32 8.91
CA LEU A 80 13.71 -2.59 8.20
C LEU A 80 14.58 -2.53 6.95
N TYR A 81 14.53 -1.42 6.21
CA TYR A 81 15.40 -1.15 5.07
C TYR A 81 16.87 -1.27 5.47
N TYR A 82 17.31 -0.49 6.46
CA TYR A 82 18.72 -0.49 6.87
C TYR A 82 19.17 -1.82 7.47
N ALA A 83 18.27 -2.57 8.11
CA ALA A 83 18.58 -3.87 8.65
C ALA A 83 18.70 -4.95 7.56
N VAL A 84 17.81 -4.96 6.57
CA VAL A 84 17.67 -6.10 5.64
C VAL A 84 18.33 -5.82 4.30
N VAL A 85 18.10 -4.65 3.70
CA VAL A 85 18.48 -4.38 2.31
C VAL A 85 19.99 -4.40 2.09
N PRO A 86 20.84 -3.77 2.92
CA PRO A 86 22.29 -3.84 2.77
C PRO A 86 22.83 -5.28 2.83
N ARG A 87 22.17 -6.18 3.57
CA ARG A 87 22.58 -7.59 3.68
C ARG A 87 22.24 -8.42 2.44
N LEU A 88 21.27 -7.97 1.65
CA LEU A 88 20.85 -8.62 0.41
C LEU A 88 21.61 -8.11 -0.81
N GLN A 89 22.26 -6.95 -0.71
CA GLN A 89 23.09 -6.36 -1.77
C GLN A 89 24.57 -6.77 -1.67
N ALA A 90 24.97 -7.40 -0.55
CA ALA A 90 26.31 -7.95 -0.33
C ALA A 90 26.44 -9.34 -0.99
#